data_AF-A0A4U1HDD7-F1
#
_entry.id   AF-A0A4U1HDD7-F1
#
_cell.length_a   1.000
_cell.length_b   1.000
_cell.length_c   1.000
_cell.angle_alpha   90.00
_cell.angle_beta   90.00
_cell.angle_gamma   90.00
#
_symmetry.space_group_name_H-M   'P 1'
#
loop_
_entity.id
_entity.type
_entity.pdbx_description
1 polymer ?
#
loop_
_entity_poly.entity_id
_entity_poly.type
_entity_poly.pdbx_seq_one_letter_code
_entity_poly.pdbx_strand_id
1 'polypeptide(L)'
;MDDSILRYYEAEMRYLREAGKEFAQAHPDRARMLNLDRVGDRDPYVERLYEGFAFLTARLRQKLDDELPELTEGLVSLLWPHYLRMIPSLSIVELQPKPELLQQAETIPAGLQVRTGTIALGSSGAPDAAAGVQCQYRTTQAVALNPIRLTLAEPSVRHDGRSVIRLRFEIEGSAQRESVDLSRIRLYLNADLPVAFALHLALTRHVQAVAWRIPEVRDGEAVELAGVHAEPAGFAADERLWPKADAAFSGYQLLLEYFTFREKFLFVDLCGLDIGKLPPNARQFDLELLLAQSYPQDLRFTAENVRLFCTPVINLFKLDAKSTHVDHHDTEYRVTAEDHHGAHVEAYSVDAAESFDHASAGRHEYVPFSTFKHRGGMMRHEAPERYFHTRVRQGVTGLYDTWLILGGHAWESLEDLPEETLSLRVTGTNGMLPRKGLREASIDTLVSSAPSIARVTNLCAPTLPVYPPLDDRFQWRVLSHLAPNFLSLLDAEVLRGALALYDWTDDELNRRRLAGIRHVGQELLEQISGGAVERGVLIEVTLDSHAFAGEGDVYLFGELLHRFFALYAELNLFTKLAIVSLPTGQRIEWPKSKTGRAPL
;
A
#
# COMPACT_ATOMS: atom_id res chain seq x y z
N MET A 1 -7.41 -15.38 -15.92
CA MET A 1 -8.12 -15.99 -14.79
C MET A 1 -8.65 -17.31 -15.27
N ASP A 2 -7.94 -18.37 -14.93
CA ASP A 2 -8.39 -19.74 -15.17
C ASP A 2 -9.50 -19.99 -14.15
N ASP A 3 -10.73 -20.29 -14.59
CA ASP A 3 -11.86 -20.49 -13.67
C ASP A 3 -11.68 -21.83 -12.95
N SER A 4 -11.03 -21.80 -11.79
CA SER A 4 -10.58 -23.00 -11.07
C SER A 4 -11.74 -23.97 -10.78
N ILE A 5 -12.94 -23.45 -10.53
CA ILE A 5 -14.15 -24.25 -10.31
C ILE A 5 -14.60 -25.00 -11.56
N LEU A 6 -14.40 -24.42 -12.75
CA LEU A 6 -14.74 -25.06 -14.02
C LEU A 6 -13.88 -26.30 -14.23
N ARG A 7 -12.59 -26.23 -13.89
CA ARG A 7 -11.67 -27.38 -13.97
C ARG A 7 -12.11 -28.51 -13.03
N TYR A 8 -12.49 -28.20 -11.79
CA TYR A 8 -13.00 -29.20 -10.85
C TYR A 8 -14.33 -29.78 -11.31
N TYR A 9 -15.24 -28.95 -11.81
CA TYR A 9 -16.52 -29.39 -12.37
C TYR A 9 -16.35 -30.32 -13.58
N GLU A 10 -15.48 -29.96 -14.53
CA GLU A 10 -15.19 -30.79 -15.70
C GLU A 10 -14.54 -32.13 -15.30
N ALA A 11 -13.66 -32.11 -14.29
CA ALA A 11 -13.07 -33.32 -13.74
C ALA A 11 -14.12 -34.23 -13.09
N GLU A 12 -15.04 -33.68 -12.28
CA GLU A 12 -16.14 -34.42 -11.67
C GLU A 12 -17.12 -34.97 -12.72
N MET A 13 -17.46 -34.18 -13.73
CA MET A 13 -18.32 -34.64 -14.83
C MET A 13 -17.65 -35.75 -15.64
N ARG A 14 -16.33 -35.69 -15.87
CA ARG A 14 -15.58 -36.77 -16.51
C ARG A 14 -15.60 -38.03 -15.65
N TYR A 15 -15.30 -37.89 -14.36
CA TYR A 15 -15.33 -38.98 -13.40
C TYR A 15 -16.72 -39.65 -13.34
N LEU A 16 -17.80 -38.89 -13.22
CA LEU A 16 -19.17 -39.43 -13.21
C LEU A 16 -19.51 -40.18 -14.50
N ARG A 17 -19.04 -39.70 -15.65
CA ARG A 17 -19.25 -40.38 -16.94
C ARG A 17 -18.45 -41.67 -17.04
N GLU A 18 -17.21 -41.69 -16.58
CA GLU A 18 -16.34 -42.87 -16.57
C GLU A 18 -16.84 -43.91 -15.56
N ALA A 19 -17.07 -43.51 -14.31
CA ALA A 19 -17.63 -44.36 -13.27
C ALA A 19 -19.02 -44.88 -13.65
N GLY A 20 -19.85 -44.08 -14.32
CA GLY A 20 -21.14 -44.52 -14.85
C GLY A 20 -21.01 -45.62 -15.91
N LYS A 21 -19.98 -45.55 -16.78
CA LYS A 21 -19.70 -46.60 -17.77
C LYS A 21 -19.18 -47.87 -17.11
N GLU A 22 -18.24 -47.75 -16.17
CA GLU A 22 -17.70 -48.89 -15.42
C GLU A 22 -18.78 -49.58 -14.58
N PHE A 23 -19.63 -48.81 -13.90
CA PHE A 23 -20.79 -49.32 -13.17
C PHE A 23 -21.77 -50.05 -14.09
N ALA A 24 -22.02 -49.50 -15.28
CA ALA A 24 -22.90 -50.15 -16.25
C ALA A 24 -22.35 -51.49 -16.75
N GLN A 25 -21.03 -51.60 -16.91
CA GLN A 25 -20.36 -52.85 -17.27
C GLN A 25 -20.38 -53.87 -16.12
N ALA A 26 -20.15 -53.41 -14.88
CA ALA A 26 -20.11 -54.28 -13.70
C ALA A 26 -21.50 -54.77 -13.25
N HIS A 27 -22.55 -53.97 -13.45
CA HIS A 27 -23.92 -54.26 -13.01
C HIS A 27 -24.97 -54.04 -14.10
N PRO A 28 -25.03 -54.89 -15.14
CA PRO A 28 -25.88 -54.69 -16.32
C PRO A 28 -27.37 -54.61 -16.00
N ASP A 29 -27.86 -55.41 -15.04
CA ASP A 29 -29.27 -55.44 -14.65
C ASP A 29 -29.73 -54.13 -14.00
N ARG A 30 -28.87 -53.51 -13.18
CA ARG A 30 -29.13 -52.21 -12.55
C ARG A 30 -28.93 -51.07 -13.53
N ALA A 31 -27.96 -51.18 -14.44
CA ALA A 31 -27.69 -50.19 -15.48
C ALA A 31 -28.89 -49.99 -16.41
N ARG A 32 -29.58 -51.08 -16.77
CA ARG A 32 -30.84 -51.05 -17.54
C ARG A 32 -31.97 -50.34 -16.81
N MET A 33 -32.08 -50.50 -15.49
CA MET A 33 -33.09 -49.78 -14.70
C MET A 33 -32.83 -48.26 -14.68
N LEU A 34 -31.57 -47.85 -14.81
CA LEU A 34 -31.12 -46.46 -14.76
C LEU A 34 -30.84 -45.86 -16.15
N ASN A 35 -31.09 -46.59 -17.25
CA ASN A 35 -30.79 -46.20 -18.63
C ASN A 35 -29.34 -45.72 -18.84
N LEU A 36 -28.37 -46.30 -18.11
CA LEU A 36 -26.96 -45.91 -18.19
C LEU A 36 -26.21 -46.56 -19.38
N ASP A 37 -26.82 -47.57 -20.00
CA ASP A 37 -26.30 -48.41 -21.08
C ASP A 37 -26.59 -47.88 -22.49
N ARG A 38 -27.45 -46.86 -22.65
CA ARG A 38 -27.79 -46.25 -23.94
C ARG A 38 -27.13 -44.88 -24.09
N VAL A 39 -26.22 -44.76 -25.06
CA VAL A 39 -25.56 -43.49 -25.41
C VAL A 39 -26.54 -42.65 -26.25
N GLY A 40 -27.18 -41.65 -25.65
CA GLY A 40 -28.01 -40.65 -26.34
C GLY A 40 -29.42 -40.43 -25.76
N ASP A 41 -29.96 -41.39 -25.01
CA ASP A 41 -31.31 -41.34 -24.41
C ASP A 41 -31.25 -41.04 -22.90
N ARG A 42 -30.42 -40.07 -22.51
CA ARG A 42 -30.39 -39.62 -21.11
C ARG A 42 -31.49 -38.58 -20.92
N ASP A 43 -32.33 -38.81 -19.92
CA ASP A 43 -33.33 -37.84 -19.51
C ASP A 43 -32.64 -36.50 -19.16
N PRO A 44 -33.01 -35.38 -19.81
CA PRO A 44 -32.44 -34.07 -19.52
C PRO A 44 -32.52 -33.67 -18.03
N TYR A 45 -33.51 -34.17 -17.28
CA TYR A 45 -33.64 -33.91 -15.84
C TYR A 45 -32.60 -34.67 -15.01
N VAL A 46 -32.24 -35.89 -15.43
CA VAL A 46 -31.19 -36.70 -14.77
C VAL A 46 -29.81 -36.13 -15.09
N GLU A 47 -29.60 -35.64 -16.31
CA GLU A 47 -28.36 -34.96 -16.67
C GLU A 47 -28.17 -33.68 -15.86
N ARG A 48 -29.21 -32.85 -15.72
CA ARG A 48 -29.19 -31.66 -14.84
C ARG A 48 -28.92 -32.00 -13.37
N LEU A 49 -29.43 -33.14 -12.89
CA LEU A 49 -29.13 -33.61 -11.53
C LEU A 49 -27.65 -33.96 -11.37
N TYR A 50 -27.05 -34.63 -12.37
CA TYR A 50 -25.62 -34.93 -12.37
C TYR A 50 -24.76 -33.68 -12.49
N GLU A 51 -25.17 -32.70 -13.29
CA GLU A 51 -24.50 -31.39 -13.34
C GLU A 51 -24.53 -30.71 -11.97
N GLY A 52 -25.69 -30.68 -11.30
CA GLY A 52 -25.82 -30.13 -9.94
C GLY A 52 -24.97 -30.87 -8.91
N PHE A 53 -24.95 -32.20 -8.96
CA PHE A 53 -24.15 -33.03 -8.06
C PHE A 53 -22.63 -32.86 -8.31
N ALA A 54 -22.21 -32.83 -9.57
CA ALA A 54 -20.83 -32.58 -9.95
C ALA A 54 -20.38 -31.19 -9.48
N PHE A 55 -21.24 -30.18 -9.61
CA PHE A 55 -20.95 -28.83 -9.12
C PHE A 55 -20.77 -28.78 -7.60
N LEU A 56 -21.64 -29.44 -6.82
CA LEU A 56 -21.50 -29.52 -5.36
C LEU A 56 -20.23 -30.28 -4.95
N THR A 57 -19.93 -31.40 -5.61
CA THR A 57 -18.75 -32.22 -5.32
C THR A 57 -17.47 -31.50 -5.72
N ALA A 58 -17.48 -30.79 -6.83
CA ALA A 58 -16.38 -29.94 -7.29
C ALA A 58 -16.08 -28.85 -6.26
N ARG A 59 -17.10 -28.17 -5.70
CA ARG A 59 -16.93 -27.21 -4.60
C ARG A 59 -16.35 -27.86 -3.34
N LEU A 60 -16.82 -29.05 -2.98
CA LEU A 60 -16.29 -29.77 -1.81
C LEU A 60 -14.83 -30.14 -1.99
N ARG A 61 -14.45 -30.69 -3.16
CA ARG A 61 -13.07 -31.03 -3.48
C ARG A 61 -12.17 -29.82 -3.54
N GLN A 62 -12.63 -28.75 -4.19
CA GLN A 62 -11.92 -27.47 -4.18
C GLN A 62 -11.64 -27.02 -2.74
N LYS A 63 -12.66 -27.04 -1.86
CA LYS A 63 -12.50 -26.66 -0.45
C LYS A 63 -11.58 -27.59 0.34
N LEU A 64 -11.52 -28.88 0.01
CA LEU A 64 -10.63 -29.86 0.66
C LEU A 64 -9.18 -29.73 0.17
N ASP A 65 -8.98 -29.45 -1.12
CA ASP A 65 -7.66 -29.22 -1.72
C ASP A 65 -7.09 -27.87 -1.29
N ASP A 66 -7.94 -26.90 -0.94
CA ASP A 66 -7.54 -25.69 -0.22
C ASP A 66 -7.05 -26.07 1.19
N GLU A 67 -5.73 -26.17 1.39
CA GLU A 67 -5.06 -26.56 2.64
C GLU A 67 -5.45 -25.65 3.84
N LEU A 68 -6.51 -26.02 4.58
CA LEU A 68 -7.02 -25.37 5.80
C LEU A 68 -6.72 -23.85 5.94
N PRO A 69 -7.15 -22.99 4.99
CA PRO A 69 -6.95 -21.53 5.09
C PRO A 69 -7.52 -20.96 6.39
N GLU A 70 -8.57 -21.62 6.90
CA GLU A 70 -9.26 -21.28 8.14
C GLU A 70 -8.32 -21.21 9.36
N LEU A 71 -7.25 -22.01 9.40
CA LEU A 71 -6.26 -21.99 10.48
C LEU A 71 -5.13 -20.97 10.22
N THR A 72 -4.62 -20.92 8.99
CA THR A 72 -3.51 -20.03 8.62
C THR A 72 -3.94 -18.57 8.55
N GLU A 73 -5.13 -18.27 8.04
CA GLU A 73 -5.72 -16.92 8.04
C GLU A 73 -5.83 -16.37 9.46
N GLY A 74 -6.27 -17.19 10.41
CA GLY A 74 -6.36 -16.79 11.82
C GLY A 74 -4.99 -16.31 12.34
N LEU A 75 -3.94 -17.12 12.15
CA LEU A 75 -2.58 -16.78 12.57
C LEU A 75 -2.00 -15.57 11.81
N VAL A 76 -2.17 -15.52 10.48
CA VAL A 76 -1.72 -14.39 9.67
C VAL A 76 -2.46 -13.12 10.06
N SER A 77 -3.77 -13.18 10.37
CA SER A 77 -4.55 -12.00 10.78
C SER A 77 -4.06 -11.38 12.08
N LEU A 78 -3.53 -12.20 13.00
CA LEU A 78 -2.96 -11.76 14.27
C LEU A 78 -1.60 -11.09 14.09
N LEU A 79 -0.76 -11.66 13.23
CA LEU A 79 0.61 -11.17 13.02
C LEU A 79 0.64 -10.00 12.01
N TRP A 80 -0.20 -10.09 10.97
CA TRP A 80 -0.13 -9.35 9.71
C TRP A 80 -1.50 -9.15 9.05
N PRO A 81 -2.40 -8.37 9.66
CA PRO A 81 -3.76 -8.17 9.14
C PRO A 81 -3.78 -7.57 7.72
N HIS A 82 -2.76 -6.80 7.33
CA HIS A 82 -2.69 -6.17 6.00
C HIS A 82 -2.47 -7.13 4.84
N TYR A 83 -2.00 -8.37 5.08
CA TYR A 83 -1.80 -9.37 4.03
C TYR A 83 -3.07 -10.13 3.64
N LEU A 84 -4.14 -9.92 4.41
CA LEU A 84 -5.46 -10.52 4.19
C LEU A 84 -6.50 -9.49 3.76
N ARG A 85 -6.06 -8.24 3.52
CA ARG A 85 -6.92 -7.13 3.12
C ARG A 85 -6.48 -6.64 1.75
N MET A 86 -7.45 -6.16 0.98
CA MET A 86 -7.14 -5.46 -0.26
C MET A 86 -6.29 -4.21 0.00
N ILE A 87 -5.48 -3.80 -0.97
CA ILE A 87 -4.89 -2.46 -1.04
C ILE A 87 -5.92 -1.58 -1.78
N PRO A 88 -6.50 -0.56 -1.13
CA PRO A 88 -7.47 0.34 -1.76
C PRO A 88 -6.86 1.12 -2.92
N SER A 89 -7.71 1.80 -3.69
CA SER A 89 -7.24 2.75 -4.71
C SER A 89 -6.43 3.89 -4.08
N LEU A 90 -5.34 4.27 -4.75
CA LEU A 90 -4.36 5.27 -4.33
C LEU A 90 -4.15 6.30 -5.45
N SER A 91 -3.81 7.53 -5.07
CA SER A 91 -3.38 8.58 -6.00
C SER A 91 -2.52 9.61 -5.27
N ILE A 92 -1.86 10.50 -6.00
CA ILE A 92 -1.22 11.72 -5.48
C ILE A 92 -2.10 12.91 -5.86
N VAL A 93 -2.42 13.77 -4.89
CA VAL A 93 -3.13 15.03 -5.14
C VAL A 93 -2.28 16.23 -4.78
N GLU A 94 -2.42 17.30 -5.55
CA GLU A 94 -1.91 18.64 -5.27
C GLU A 94 -3.00 19.45 -4.56
N LEU A 95 -2.67 20.02 -3.41
CA LEU A 95 -3.51 20.96 -2.68
C LEU A 95 -3.09 22.39 -3.05
N GLN A 96 -3.82 23.02 -3.97
CA GLN A 96 -3.47 24.36 -4.45
C GLN A 96 -3.95 25.40 -3.43
N PRO A 97 -3.05 26.17 -2.78
CA PRO A 97 -3.45 27.17 -1.79
C PRO A 97 -4.15 28.35 -2.46
N LYS A 98 -4.98 29.08 -1.69
CA LYS A 98 -5.51 30.41 -2.07
C LYS A 98 -4.50 31.48 -1.65
N PRO A 99 -3.79 32.14 -2.58
CA PRO A 99 -2.74 33.10 -2.23
C PRO A 99 -3.25 34.25 -1.36
N GLU A 100 -4.48 34.70 -1.58
CA GLU A 100 -5.11 35.81 -0.85
C GLU A 100 -5.34 35.53 0.64
N LEU A 101 -5.52 34.26 1.01
CA LEU A 101 -5.84 33.84 2.38
C LEU A 101 -4.64 33.27 3.13
N LEU A 102 -3.65 32.73 2.41
CA LEU A 102 -2.47 32.12 3.02
C LEU A 102 -1.40 33.18 3.30
N GLN A 103 -1.50 33.86 4.45
CA GLN A 103 -0.50 34.85 4.86
C GLN A 103 0.69 34.25 5.60
N GLN A 104 0.52 33.07 6.21
CA GLN A 104 1.53 32.37 7.02
C GLN A 104 1.51 30.88 6.70
N ALA A 105 2.54 30.15 7.15
CA ALA A 105 2.56 28.69 7.03
C ALA A 105 1.35 28.06 7.74
N GLU A 106 0.66 27.14 7.07
CA GLU A 106 -0.49 26.40 7.61
C GLU A 106 -0.30 24.91 7.39
N THR A 107 -0.44 24.10 8.44
CA THR A 107 -0.39 22.64 8.31
C THR A 107 -1.78 22.06 8.17
N ILE A 108 -2.05 21.45 7.03
CA ILE A 108 -3.25 20.65 6.80
C ILE A 108 -3.00 19.25 7.37
N PRO A 109 -3.79 18.78 8.36
CA PRO A 109 -3.58 17.46 8.94
C PRO A 109 -3.90 16.36 7.92
N ALA A 110 -3.34 15.17 8.17
CA ALA A 110 -3.75 13.96 7.47
C ALA A 110 -5.26 13.68 7.69
N GLY A 111 -5.89 13.01 6.75
CA GLY A 111 -7.30 12.65 6.80
C GLY A 111 -8.24 13.63 6.10
N LEU A 112 -7.73 14.69 5.44
CA LEU A 112 -8.54 15.61 4.63
C LEU A 112 -9.28 14.81 3.55
N GLN A 113 -10.60 14.95 3.50
CA GLN A 113 -11.44 14.18 2.59
C GLN A 113 -11.65 14.91 1.25
N VAL A 114 -11.42 14.17 0.17
CA VAL A 114 -11.59 14.62 -1.21
C VAL A 114 -12.41 13.59 -1.99
N ARG A 115 -13.05 14.01 -3.08
CA ARG A 115 -13.96 13.17 -3.86
C ARG A 115 -13.65 13.26 -5.35
N THR A 116 -13.90 12.16 -6.05
CA THR A 116 -13.85 12.15 -7.50
C THR A 116 -15.08 12.83 -8.11
N GLY A 117 -14.94 13.26 -9.37
CA GLY A 117 -16.07 13.39 -10.28
C GLY A 117 -16.86 12.09 -10.41
N THR A 118 -18.06 12.18 -10.99
CA THR A 118 -18.96 11.03 -11.16
C THR A 118 -18.40 10.04 -12.18
N ILE A 119 -18.14 8.81 -11.74
CA ILE A 119 -17.64 7.71 -12.56
C ILE A 119 -18.82 6.99 -13.20
N ALA A 120 -18.87 6.95 -14.52
CA ALA A 120 -19.89 6.21 -15.24
C ALA A 120 -19.68 4.69 -15.08
N LEU A 121 -20.68 4.01 -14.51
CA LEU A 121 -20.81 2.56 -14.57
C LEU A 121 -21.40 2.25 -15.95
N GLY A 122 -20.64 1.64 -16.86
CA GLY A 122 -21.11 1.39 -18.24
C GLY A 122 -22.49 0.71 -18.29
N SER A 123 -23.28 1.00 -19.33
CA SER A 123 -24.67 0.56 -19.50
C SER A 123 -24.79 -0.97 -19.61
N SER A 124 -24.97 -1.68 -18.50
CA SER A 124 -25.35 -3.10 -18.53
C SER A 124 -26.87 -3.23 -18.65
N GLY A 125 -27.46 -2.82 -19.78
CA GLY A 125 -28.81 -3.19 -20.25
C GLY A 125 -30.03 -2.99 -19.34
N ALA A 126 -29.86 -2.51 -18.10
CA ALA A 126 -30.92 -2.33 -17.12
C ALA A 126 -31.36 -0.85 -17.10
N PRO A 127 -32.68 -0.57 -17.08
CA PRO A 127 -33.22 0.79 -17.20
C PRO A 127 -32.81 1.77 -16.07
N ASP A 128 -32.26 1.28 -14.95
CA ASP A 128 -31.80 2.09 -13.81
C ASP A 128 -30.26 2.34 -13.78
N ALA A 129 -29.52 1.92 -14.82
CA ALA A 129 -28.05 2.02 -14.87
C ALA A 129 -27.48 3.43 -15.13
N ALA A 130 -28.23 4.50 -14.84
CA ALA A 130 -27.79 5.89 -15.00
C ALA A 130 -27.13 6.50 -13.75
N ALA A 131 -26.93 5.72 -12.68
CA ALA A 131 -26.27 6.18 -11.46
C ALA A 131 -24.75 5.98 -11.57
N GLY A 132 -24.00 7.06 -11.72
CA GLY A 132 -22.54 7.01 -11.58
C GLY A 132 -22.11 6.98 -10.11
N VAL A 133 -20.89 6.51 -9.85
CA VAL A 133 -20.32 6.42 -8.48
C VAL A 133 -19.32 7.54 -8.26
N GLN A 134 -19.33 8.15 -7.08
CA GLN A 134 -18.28 9.05 -6.64
C GLN A 134 -17.42 8.32 -5.59
N CYS A 135 -16.12 8.30 -5.78
CA CYS A 135 -15.19 7.70 -4.83
C CYS A 135 -14.69 8.76 -3.86
N GLN A 136 -14.63 8.40 -2.58
CA GLN A 136 -14.11 9.27 -1.53
C GLN A 136 -12.70 8.83 -1.13
N TYR A 137 -11.78 9.79 -1.08
CA TYR A 137 -10.41 9.57 -0.65
C TYR A 137 -10.10 10.44 0.55
N ARG A 138 -9.07 10.06 1.31
CA ARG A 138 -8.50 10.88 2.39
C ARG A 138 -7.00 11.02 2.23
N THR A 139 -6.44 12.17 2.59
CA THR A 139 -4.99 12.36 2.64
C THR A 139 -4.37 11.46 3.70
N THR A 140 -3.21 10.90 3.39
CA THR A 140 -2.50 9.97 4.30
C THR A 140 -1.44 10.69 5.14
N GLN A 141 -0.96 11.83 4.65
CA GLN A 141 0.09 12.63 5.28
C GLN A 141 -0.40 14.06 5.49
N ALA A 142 0.21 14.74 6.47
CA ALA A 142 0.00 16.17 6.67
C ALA A 142 0.75 16.98 5.59
N VAL A 143 0.20 18.12 5.20
CA VAL A 143 0.79 19.01 4.19
C VAL A 143 1.02 20.38 4.80
N ALA A 144 2.27 20.83 4.83
CA ALA A 144 2.62 22.20 5.17
C ALA A 144 2.40 23.10 3.95
N LEU A 145 1.32 23.87 3.95
CA LEU A 145 1.05 24.91 2.96
C LEU A 145 1.88 26.14 3.33
N ASN A 146 2.70 26.57 2.38
CA ASN A 146 3.51 27.77 2.48
C ASN A 146 3.13 28.73 1.35
N PRO A 147 3.15 30.05 1.58
CA PRO A 147 2.83 31.03 0.54
C PRO A 147 4.03 31.25 -0.40
N ILE A 148 4.48 30.16 -1.02
CA ILE A 148 5.57 30.11 -2.00
C ILE A 148 5.11 29.39 -3.25
N ARG A 149 5.68 29.78 -4.38
CA ARG A 149 5.49 29.11 -5.68
C ARG A 149 6.82 28.78 -6.31
N LEU A 150 6.89 27.66 -7.02
CA LEU A 150 8.05 27.31 -7.85
C LEU A 150 7.80 27.82 -9.28
N THR A 151 8.60 28.76 -9.75
CA THR A 151 8.44 29.36 -11.09
C THR A 151 9.44 28.87 -12.12
N LEU A 152 10.55 28.27 -11.69
CA LEU A 152 11.53 27.64 -12.57
C LEU A 152 12.06 26.36 -11.93
N ALA A 153 12.18 25.30 -12.70
CA ALA A 153 12.96 24.13 -12.37
C ALA A 153 13.64 23.64 -13.64
N GLU A 154 14.97 23.70 -13.71
CA GLU A 154 15.70 23.27 -14.90
C GLU A 154 17.11 22.78 -14.55
N PRO A 155 17.67 21.84 -15.33
CA PRO A 155 19.09 21.58 -15.29
C PRO A 155 19.84 22.74 -15.95
N SER A 156 20.95 23.15 -15.35
CA SER A 156 21.83 24.19 -15.88
C SER A 156 23.29 23.79 -15.70
N VAL A 157 24.19 24.60 -16.25
CA VAL A 157 25.63 24.40 -16.16
C VAL A 157 26.25 25.70 -15.67
N ARG A 158 27.06 25.62 -14.60
CA ARG A 158 27.83 26.77 -14.10
C ARG A 158 28.92 27.16 -15.10
N HIS A 159 29.46 28.37 -14.94
CA HIS A 159 30.59 28.83 -15.75
C HIS A 159 31.84 27.94 -15.64
N ASP A 160 31.97 27.18 -14.56
CA ASP A 160 33.03 26.20 -14.32
C ASP A 160 32.78 24.82 -14.98
N GLY A 161 31.67 24.65 -15.70
CA GLY A 161 31.31 23.41 -16.39
C GLY A 161 30.61 22.37 -15.52
N ARG A 162 30.40 22.63 -14.22
CA ARG A 162 29.68 21.69 -13.34
C ARG A 162 28.17 21.78 -13.56
N SER A 163 27.51 20.62 -13.52
CA SER A 163 26.05 20.52 -13.65
C SER A 163 25.37 20.96 -12.35
N VAL A 164 24.29 21.72 -12.50
CA VAL A 164 23.47 22.19 -11.38
C VAL A 164 21.99 22.02 -11.70
N ILE A 165 21.17 21.86 -10.67
CA ILE A 165 19.71 22.01 -10.78
C ILE A 165 19.34 23.37 -10.20
N ARG A 166 18.62 24.18 -10.96
CA ARG A 166 18.12 25.49 -10.51
C ARG A 166 16.64 25.40 -10.22
N LEU A 167 16.26 25.77 -9.00
CA LEU A 167 14.88 25.88 -8.55
C LEU A 167 14.60 27.33 -8.13
N ARG A 168 13.73 28.03 -8.84
CA ARG A 168 13.33 29.40 -8.49
C ARG A 168 12.04 29.40 -7.72
N PHE A 169 12.08 29.99 -6.54
CA PHE A 169 10.93 30.19 -5.69
C PHE A 169 10.57 31.67 -5.63
N GLU A 170 9.27 31.93 -5.55
CA GLU A 170 8.72 33.26 -5.31
C GLU A 170 7.79 33.20 -4.11
N ILE A 171 7.93 34.18 -3.21
CA ILE A 171 7.09 34.37 -2.04
C ILE A 171 5.89 35.22 -2.45
N GLU A 172 4.68 34.76 -2.13
CA GLU A 172 3.45 35.40 -2.54
C GLU A 172 3.30 36.82 -1.98
N GLY A 173 2.61 37.66 -2.74
CA GLY A 173 2.45 39.10 -2.47
C GLY A 173 1.92 39.43 -1.08
N SER A 174 0.95 38.63 -0.65
CA SER A 174 0.17 38.68 0.58
C SER A 174 0.87 38.05 1.80
N ALA A 175 1.99 37.36 1.60
CA ALA A 175 2.66 36.62 2.66
C ALA A 175 3.31 37.56 3.69
N GLN A 176 3.15 37.22 4.98
CA GLN A 176 3.98 37.74 6.05
C GLN A 176 5.29 36.94 6.04
N ARG A 177 6.35 37.57 5.54
CA ARG A 177 7.63 36.90 5.29
C ARG A 177 8.19 36.21 6.55
N GLU A 178 8.04 36.83 7.71
CA GLU A 178 8.56 36.32 8.98
C GLU A 178 7.86 35.05 9.46
N SER A 179 6.66 34.74 8.94
CA SER A 179 5.87 33.56 9.31
C SER A 179 5.86 32.47 8.23
N VAL A 180 6.65 32.64 7.16
CA VAL A 180 6.89 31.59 6.17
C VAL A 180 7.94 30.64 6.71
N ASP A 181 7.59 29.36 6.79
CA ASP A 181 8.50 28.31 7.23
C ASP A 181 9.11 27.60 6.01
N LEU A 182 10.39 27.87 5.76
CA LEU A 182 11.17 27.20 4.72
C LEU A 182 11.96 26.01 5.26
N SER A 183 11.88 25.68 6.56
CA SER A 183 12.72 24.66 7.19
C SER A 183 12.68 23.30 6.49
N ARG A 184 11.53 22.96 5.91
CA ARG A 184 11.30 21.75 5.11
C ARG A 184 10.36 22.06 3.94
N ILE A 185 10.89 22.03 2.71
CA ILE A 185 10.11 22.17 1.48
C ILE A 185 10.00 20.80 0.82
N ARG A 186 8.79 20.24 0.82
CA ARG A 186 8.50 18.96 0.17
C ARG A 186 8.21 19.15 -1.32
N LEU A 187 9.03 18.52 -2.15
CA LEU A 187 8.90 18.49 -3.61
C LEU A 187 8.34 17.14 -4.05
N TYR A 188 7.33 17.14 -4.92
CA TYR A 188 6.87 15.95 -5.62
C TYR A 188 7.32 15.98 -7.08
N LEU A 189 7.98 14.90 -7.53
CA LEU A 189 8.55 14.80 -8.86
C LEU A 189 7.51 14.24 -9.85
N ASN A 190 6.69 15.13 -10.41
CA ASN A 190 5.61 14.83 -11.32
C ASN A 190 6.08 14.80 -12.79
N ALA A 191 6.81 13.76 -13.18
CA ALA A 191 7.28 13.57 -14.55
C ALA A 191 7.08 12.12 -15.01
N ASP A 192 7.30 11.88 -16.30
CA ASP A 192 7.47 10.51 -16.79
C ASP A 192 8.56 9.79 -15.99
N LEU A 193 8.34 8.51 -15.71
CA LEU A 193 9.15 7.75 -14.75
C LEU A 193 10.68 7.87 -14.96
N PRO A 194 11.24 7.80 -16.19
CA PRO A 194 12.69 7.97 -16.39
C PRO A 194 13.21 9.33 -15.92
N VAL A 195 12.46 10.41 -16.17
CA VAL A 195 12.82 11.78 -15.76
C VAL A 195 12.66 11.92 -14.25
N ALA A 196 11.55 11.43 -13.69
CA ALA A 196 11.30 11.48 -12.25
C ALA A 196 12.38 10.73 -11.45
N PHE A 197 12.80 9.54 -11.91
CA PHE A 197 13.86 8.76 -11.26
C PHE A 197 15.23 9.41 -11.40
N ALA A 198 15.58 9.95 -12.56
CA ALA A 198 16.84 10.67 -12.74
C ALA A 198 16.91 11.92 -11.85
N LEU A 199 15.80 12.67 -11.76
CA LEU A 199 15.70 13.84 -10.89
C LEU A 199 15.75 13.45 -9.41
N HIS A 200 15.07 12.38 -9.00
CA HIS A 200 15.11 11.84 -7.64
C HIS A 200 16.54 11.46 -7.24
N LEU A 201 17.26 10.72 -8.10
CA LEU A 201 18.65 10.34 -7.88
C LEU A 201 19.56 11.58 -7.79
N ALA A 202 19.41 12.53 -8.71
CA ALA A 202 20.21 13.74 -8.75
C ALA A 202 20.06 14.54 -7.45
N LEU A 203 18.83 14.73 -6.97
CA LEU A 203 18.53 15.50 -5.76
C LEU A 203 18.95 14.77 -4.48
N THR A 204 18.75 13.46 -4.38
CA THR A 204 18.98 12.73 -3.12
C THR A 204 20.41 12.21 -2.94
N ARG A 205 21.15 11.97 -4.03
CA ARG A 205 22.48 11.35 -3.97
C ARG A 205 23.60 12.19 -4.57
N HIS A 206 23.32 13.01 -5.57
CA HIS A 206 24.36 13.73 -6.30
C HIS A 206 24.54 15.17 -5.84
N VAL A 207 23.69 15.71 -4.96
CA VAL A 207 23.88 17.07 -4.42
C VAL A 207 25.13 17.12 -3.54
N GLN A 208 26.11 17.93 -3.95
CA GLN A 208 27.33 18.22 -3.19
C GLN A 208 27.16 19.43 -2.27
N ALA A 209 26.50 20.47 -2.78
CA ALA A 209 26.29 21.72 -2.08
C ALA A 209 25.02 22.39 -2.60
N VAL A 210 24.37 23.17 -1.74
CA VAL A 210 23.21 24.00 -2.11
C VAL A 210 23.59 25.46 -1.90
N ALA A 211 23.30 26.30 -2.88
CA ALA A 211 23.58 27.73 -2.82
C ALA A 211 22.34 28.57 -3.15
N TRP A 212 22.27 29.77 -2.60
CA TRP A 212 21.32 30.79 -3.03
C TRP A 212 21.89 31.65 -4.13
N ARG A 213 21.02 31.98 -5.08
CA ARG A 213 21.27 33.01 -6.07
C ARG A 213 20.13 34.01 -6.00
N ILE A 214 20.44 35.25 -5.63
CA ILE A 214 19.45 36.31 -5.46
C ILE A 214 19.87 37.45 -6.37
N PRO A 215 19.09 37.79 -7.42
CA PRO A 215 19.49 38.81 -8.39
C PRO A 215 19.89 40.16 -7.76
N GLU A 216 19.25 40.52 -6.65
CA GLU A 216 19.44 41.79 -5.94
C GLU A 216 20.71 41.84 -5.07
N VAL A 217 21.35 40.69 -4.82
CA VAL A 217 22.50 40.57 -3.91
C VAL A 217 23.71 40.04 -4.65
N ARG A 218 24.84 40.74 -4.52
CA ARG A 218 26.12 40.38 -5.17
C ARG A 218 25.97 40.13 -6.68
N ASP A 219 25.12 40.90 -7.36
CA ASP A 219 24.85 40.76 -8.80
C ASP A 219 24.38 39.34 -9.21
N GLY A 220 23.70 38.63 -8.29
CA GLY A 220 23.27 37.26 -8.52
C GLY A 220 24.38 36.21 -8.41
N GLU A 221 25.42 36.47 -7.61
CA GLU A 221 26.42 35.45 -7.25
C GLU A 221 25.82 34.36 -6.35
N ALA A 222 26.25 33.11 -6.54
CA ALA A 222 25.81 31.98 -5.74
C ALA A 222 26.49 31.97 -4.36
N VAL A 223 25.70 32.03 -3.28
CA VAL A 223 26.16 31.96 -1.88
C VAL A 223 25.80 30.61 -1.29
N GLU A 224 26.80 29.81 -0.94
CA GLU A 224 26.61 28.47 -0.39
C GLU A 224 25.92 28.49 0.98
N LEU A 225 25.03 27.52 1.20
CA LEU A 225 24.24 27.38 2.42
C LEU A 225 24.71 26.19 3.24
N ALA A 226 25.31 26.48 4.39
CA ALA A 226 25.65 25.44 5.35
C ALA A 226 24.38 24.85 6.01
N GLY A 227 24.33 23.51 6.08
CA GLY A 227 23.26 22.76 6.76
C GLY A 227 22.05 22.43 5.88
N VAL A 228 22.00 22.93 4.64
CA VAL A 228 20.92 22.62 3.70
C VAL A 228 21.23 21.33 2.96
N HIS A 229 20.28 20.41 2.94
CA HIS A 229 20.41 19.12 2.26
C HIS A 229 19.06 18.65 1.70
N ALA A 230 19.14 17.71 0.78
CA ALA A 230 17.98 17.04 0.20
C ALA A 230 17.93 15.59 0.67
N GLU A 231 16.76 15.12 1.08
CA GLU A 231 16.56 13.75 1.52
C GLU A 231 15.32 13.12 0.88
N PRO A 232 15.32 11.78 0.64
CA PRO A 232 14.16 11.09 0.11
C PRO A 232 13.04 11.04 1.15
N ALA A 233 11.80 11.28 0.70
CA ALA A 233 10.60 11.19 1.52
C ALA A 233 9.71 10.01 1.09
N GLY A 234 8.75 9.63 1.94
CA GLY A 234 7.82 8.52 1.71
C GLY A 234 8.25 7.20 2.32
N PHE A 235 9.37 7.15 3.05
CA PHE A 235 9.88 5.93 3.67
C PHE A 235 9.79 5.89 5.19
N ALA A 236 9.38 7.00 5.82
CA ALA A 236 9.26 7.07 7.27
C ALA A 236 8.00 6.34 7.79
N ALA A 237 7.99 6.02 9.08
CA ALA A 237 6.91 5.24 9.70
C ALA A 237 5.58 6.00 9.79
N ASP A 238 5.65 7.32 9.88
CA ASP A 238 4.55 8.29 9.87
C ASP A 238 4.04 8.61 8.45
N GLU A 239 4.76 8.17 7.42
CA GLU A 239 4.42 8.42 6.01
C GLU A 239 3.71 7.23 5.34
N ARG A 240 3.20 6.28 6.12
CA ARG A 240 2.50 5.08 5.64
C ARG A 240 1.19 5.41 4.95
N LEU A 241 0.86 4.64 3.91
CA LEU A 241 -0.36 4.86 3.11
C LEU A 241 -1.63 4.37 3.81
N TRP A 242 -1.55 3.20 4.45
CA TRP A 242 -2.68 2.63 5.21
C TRP A 242 -2.40 2.60 6.71
N PRO A 243 -3.45 2.79 7.55
CA PRO A 243 -3.30 2.78 9.00
C PRO A 243 -2.76 1.45 9.50
N LYS A 244 -1.82 1.51 10.44
CA LYS A 244 -1.27 0.33 11.11
C LYS A 244 -2.10 0.02 12.37
N ALA A 245 -2.39 -1.26 12.62
CA ALA A 245 -2.82 -1.69 13.95
C ALA A 245 -1.61 -1.68 14.91
N ASP A 246 -1.73 -1.04 16.09
CA ASP A 246 -0.62 -0.79 17.03
C ASP A 246 0.20 -2.05 17.37
N ALA A 247 -0.44 -3.22 17.41
CA ALA A 247 0.18 -4.51 17.73
C ALA A 247 0.82 -5.24 16.52
N ALA A 248 0.62 -4.78 15.29
CA ALA A 248 1.11 -5.47 14.09
C ALA A 248 2.61 -5.21 13.83
N PHE A 249 3.33 -6.17 13.25
CA PHE A 249 4.68 -5.90 12.76
C PHE A 249 4.61 -5.04 11.48
N SER A 250 5.47 -4.03 11.37
CA SER A 250 5.41 -3.06 10.25
C SER A 250 6.56 -3.11 9.27
N GLY A 251 7.53 -4.01 9.47
CA GLY A 251 8.77 -3.98 8.71
C GLY A 251 8.59 -4.14 7.20
N TYR A 252 7.63 -4.93 6.73
CA TYR A 252 7.52 -5.22 5.29
C TYR A 252 6.46 -4.39 4.54
N GLN A 253 5.80 -3.43 5.20
CA GLN A 253 4.79 -2.59 4.53
C GLN A 253 5.39 -1.77 3.37
N LEU A 254 6.63 -1.30 3.50
CA LEU A 254 7.31 -0.54 2.44
C LEU A 254 7.44 -1.36 1.15
N LEU A 255 7.57 -2.68 1.23
CA LEU A 255 7.64 -3.54 0.05
C LEU A 255 6.30 -3.55 -0.71
N LEU A 256 5.17 -3.72 0.00
CA LEU A 256 3.84 -3.63 -0.61
C LEU A 256 3.61 -2.26 -1.24
N GLU A 257 3.99 -1.18 -0.53
CA GLU A 257 3.86 0.18 -1.04
C GLU A 257 4.72 0.38 -2.30
N TYR A 258 5.94 -0.18 -2.35
CA TYR A 258 6.81 -0.08 -3.54
C TYR A 258 6.24 -0.85 -4.73
N PHE A 259 5.84 -2.11 -4.57
CA PHE A 259 5.34 -2.88 -5.71
C PHE A 259 3.95 -2.43 -6.18
N THR A 260 3.17 -1.76 -5.31
CA THR A 260 1.80 -1.33 -5.64
C THR A 260 1.68 0.14 -6.06
N PHE A 261 2.44 1.04 -5.43
CA PHE A 261 2.29 2.49 -5.62
C PHE A 261 3.61 3.25 -5.46
N ARG A 262 4.46 3.12 -6.48
CA ARG A 262 5.83 3.68 -6.51
C ARG A 262 5.89 5.19 -6.43
N GLU A 263 4.85 5.86 -6.92
CA GLU A 263 4.72 7.32 -6.94
C GLU A 263 4.88 7.92 -5.54
N LYS A 264 4.55 7.17 -4.49
CA LYS A 264 4.81 7.54 -3.09
C LYS A 264 6.28 7.89 -2.80
N PHE A 265 7.22 7.28 -3.50
CA PHE A 265 8.66 7.46 -3.25
C PHE A 265 9.30 8.50 -4.18
N LEU A 266 8.50 9.24 -4.93
CA LEU A 266 8.96 10.35 -5.78
C LEU A 266 8.88 11.70 -5.06
N PHE A 267 8.94 11.69 -3.73
CA PHE A 267 9.00 12.89 -2.91
C PHE A 267 10.45 13.13 -2.42
N VAL A 268 10.86 14.39 -2.44
CA VAL A 268 12.16 14.83 -1.93
C VAL A 268 11.93 16.03 -1.02
N ASP A 269 12.49 15.98 0.19
CA ASP A 269 12.46 17.11 1.12
C ASP A 269 13.75 17.91 1.03
N LEU A 270 13.61 19.22 0.83
CA LEU A 270 14.70 20.18 1.00
C LEU A 270 14.66 20.70 2.43
N CYS A 271 15.64 20.31 3.23
CA CYS A 271 15.70 20.57 4.66
C CYS A 271 16.77 21.62 5.01
N GLY A 272 16.52 22.42 6.05
CA GLY A 272 17.49 23.34 6.63
C GLY A 272 17.54 24.74 6.00
N LEU A 273 16.56 25.10 5.16
CA LEU A 273 16.47 26.46 4.63
C LEU A 273 15.90 27.40 5.70
N ASP A 274 16.53 28.57 5.84
CA ASP A 274 16.17 29.57 6.84
C ASP A 274 15.85 30.89 6.14
N ILE A 275 14.59 31.31 6.19
CA ILE A 275 14.14 32.57 5.58
C ILE A 275 14.83 33.81 6.16
N GLY A 276 15.32 33.75 7.40
CA GLY A 276 16.03 34.83 8.06
C GLY A 276 17.34 35.20 7.38
N LYS A 277 17.98 34.24 6.68
CA LYS A 277 19.21 34.51 5.92
C LYS A 277 18.94 35.18 4.57
N LEU A 278 17.70 35.14 4.05
CA LEU A 278 17.35 35.86 2.83
C LEU A 278 17.35 37.38 3.11
N PRO A 279 17.67 38.24 2.13
CA PRO A 279 17.56 39.70 2.26
C PRO A 279 16.12 40.13 2.59
N PRO A 280 15.94 41.22 3.35
CA PRO A 280 14.62 41.62 3.87
C PRO A 280 13.59 41.95 2.78
N ASN A 281 14.02 42.42 1.61
CA ASN A 281 13.13 42.79 0.51
C ASN A 281 13.03 41.72 -0.60
N ALA A 282 13.82 40.65 -0.53
CA ALA A 282 13.84 39.63 -1.56
C ALA A 282 12.57 38.77 -1.47
N ARG A 283 11.73 38.85 -2.52
CA ARG A 283 10.55 38.00 -2.69
C ARG A 283 10.76 36.87 -3.69
N GLN A 284 11.92 36.83 -4.32
CA GLN A 284 12.32 35.81 -5.28
C GLN A 284 13.73 35.34 -4.94
N PHE A 285 13.94 34.03 -4.98
CA PHE A 285 15.25 33.43 -4.77
C PHE A 285 15.41 32.17 -5.63
N ASP A 286 16.63 31.94 -6.13
CA ASP A 286 16.97 30.70 -6.81
C ASP A 286 17.78 29.82 -5.84
N LEU A 287 17.39 28.56 -5.69
CA LEU A 287 18.24 27.50 -5.14
C LEU A 287 19.04 26.89 -6.28
N GLU A 288 20.35 26.84 -6.14
CA GLU A 288 21.24 26.16 -7.06
C GLU A 288 21.86 24.95 -6.35
N LEU A 289 21.41 23.75 -6.75
CA LEU A 289 21.92 22.49 -6.23
C LEU A 289 23.06 22.02 -7.12
N LEU A 290 24.28 22.05 -6.60
CA LEU A 290 25.48 21.62 -7.29
C LEU A 290 25.57 20.10 -7.30
N LEU A 291 25.69 19.49 -8.49
CA LEU A 291 25.75 18.04 -8.65
C LEU A 291 27.18 17.52 -8.76
N ALA A 292 27.43 16.36 -8.15
CA ALA A 292 28.67 15.60 -8.25
C ALA A 292 28.84 14.95 -9.63
N GLN A 293 27.74 14.65 -10.29
CA GLN A 293 27.68 14.03 -11.60
C GLN A 293 26.82 14.88 -12.52
N SER A 294 27.11 14.85 -13.82
CA SER A 294 26.33 15.60 -14.80
C SER A 294 24.92 15.04 -14.91
N TYR A 295 23.92 15.93 -14.85
CA TYR A 295 22.54 15.54 -15.13
C TYR A 295 22.39 15.18 -16.63
N PRO A 296 21.69 14.08 -16.98
CA PRO A 296 21.52 13.65 -18.38
C PRO A 296 20.84 14.72 -19.24
N GLN A 297 21.45 15.08 -20.39
CA GLN A 297 20.98 16.19 -21.24
C GLN A 297 19.70 15.87 -22.02
N ASP A 298 19.43 14.59 -22.22
CA ASP A 298 18.25 14.05 -22.89
C ASP A 298 16.99 14.09 -21.99
N LEU A 299 17.17 14.06 -20.67
CA LEU A 299 16.09 14.00 -19.68
C LEU A 299 15.64 15.37 -19.19
N ARG A 300 15.12 16.22 -20.09
CA ARG A 300 14.68 17.57 -19.73
C ARG A 300 13.49 17.57 -18.75
N PHE A 301 13.46 18.54 -17.85
CA PHE A 301 12.34 18.83 -16.97
C PHE A 301 12.12 20.34 -16.84
N THR A 302 10.91 20.73 -16.43
CA THR A 302 10.52 22.12 -16.18
C THR A 302 9.91 22.26 -14.78
N ALA A 303 9.49 23.48 -14.40
CA ALA A 303 8.74 23.72 -13.16
C ALA A 303 7.45 22.89 -13.06
N GLU A 304 6.84 22.50 -14.20
CA GLU A 304 5.63 21.68 -14.19
C GLU A 304 5.87 20.25 -13.68
N ASN A 305 7.13 19.80 -13.73
CA ASN A 305 7.55 18.49 -13.28
C ASN A 305 7.91 18.43 -11.78
N VAL A 306 7.92 19.57 -11.10
CA VAL A 306 8.24 19.65 -9.67
C VAL A 306 7.11 20.38 -8.98
N ARG A 307 6.27 19.63 -8.25
CA ARG A 307 5.05 20.15 -7.62
C ARG A 307 5.26 20.32 -6.12
N LEU A 308 4.60 21.34 -5.57
CA LEU A 308 4.54 21.62 -4.15
C LEU A 308 3.20 21.17 -3.59
N PHE A 309 3.08 21.09 -2.26
CA PHE A 309 1.80 20.85 -1.57
C PHE A 309 1.07 19.58 -2.02
N CYS A 310 1.86 18.55 -2.33
CA CYS A 310 1.35 17.26 -2.78
C CYS A 310 1.29 16.26 -1.63
N THR A 311 0.31 15.36 -1.65
CA THR A 311 0.19 14.26 -0.69
C THR A 311 -0.43 13.02 -1.34
N PRO A 312 -0.03 11.80 -0.94
CA PRO A 312 -0.77 10.62 -1.27
C PRO A 312 -2.16 10.62 -0.61
N VAL A 313 -3.14 10.13 -1.37
CA VAL A 313 -4.51 9.90 -0.93
C VAL A 313 -4.89 8.43 -1.10
N ILE A 314 -5.75 7.94 -0.20
CA ILE A 314 -6.23 6.57 -0.19
C ILE A 314 -7.76 6.55 -0.17
N ASN A 315 -8.37 5.63 -0.91
CA ASN A 315 -9.82 5.43 -0.98
C ASN A 315 -10.33 4.73 0.28
N LEU A 316 -10.30 5.44 1.41
CA LEU A 316 -10.85 4.98 2.68
C LEU A 316 -11.70 6.07 3.30
N PHE A 317 -12.91 5.71 3.71
CA PHE A 317 -13.87 6.62 4.31
C PHE A 317 -14.64 5.93 5.44
N LYS A 318 -15.25 6.72 6.32
CA LYS A 318 -16.13 6.19 7.35
C LYS A 318 -17.37 5.61 6.67
N LEU A 319 -17.66 4.34 6.94
CA LEU A 319 -18.79 3.61 6.40
C LEU A 319 -19.87 3.47 7.47
N ASP A 320 -21.08 3.90 7.14
CA ASP A 320 -22.23 3.65 8.01
C ASP A 320 -22.73 2.23 7.71
N ALA A 321 -22.59 1.36 8.72
CA ALA A 321 -22.96 -0.05 8.65
C ALA A 321 -24.32 -0.29 9.29
N LYS A 322 -25.10 -1.21 8.72
CA LYS A 322 -26.38 -1.64 9.28
C LYS A 322 -26.16 -2.28 10.65
N SER A 323 -27.05 -1.97 11.59
CA SER A 323 -27.03 -2.64 12.90
C SER A 323 -27.31 -4.13 12.71
N THR A 324 -26.52 -4.96 13.38
CA THR A 324 -26.58 -6.42 13.20
C THR A 324 -27.25 -7.04 14.41
N HIS A 325 -28.36 -7.75 14.20
CA HIS A 325 -29.03 -8.52 15.25
C HIS A 325 -28.26 -9.82 15.49
N VAL A 326 -27.94 -10.10 16.75
CA VAL A 326 -27.16 -11.26 17.17
C VAL A 326 -28.03 -12.10 18.09
N ASP A 327 -28.36 -13.30 17.61
CA ASP A 327 -29.13 -14.31 18.33
C ASP A 327 -28.25 -15.44 18.90
N HIS A 328 -26.94 -15.38 18.65
CA HIS A 328 -25.93 -16.38 19.01
C HIS A 328 -26.16 -17.80 18.45
N HIS A 329 -27.13 -18.01 17.56
CA HIS A 329 -27.30 -19.28 16.83
C HIS A 329 -26.34 -19.37 15.64
N ASP A 330 -26.15 -18.24 14.97
CA ASP A 330 -25.17 -18.13 13.89
C ASP A 330 -23.75 -17.96 14.45
N THR A 331 -22.78 -18.60 13.81
CA THR A 331 -21.37 -18.51 14.21
C THR A 331 -20.67 -17.27 13.68
N GLU A 332 -21.20 -16.68 12.60
CA GLU A 332 -20.61 -15.54 11.91
C GLU A 332 -21.71 -14.59 11.42
N TYR A 333 -21.48 -13.28 11.53
CA TYR A 333 -22.44 -12.25 11.14
C TYR A 333 -21.88 -11.35 10.04
N ARG A 334 -22.62 -11.15 8.95
CA ARG A 334 -22.13 -10.34 7.82
C ARG A 334 -22.20 -8.85 8.12
N VAL A 335 -21.10 -8.14 7.92
CA VAL A 335 -21.04 -6.67 7.99
C VAL A 335 -21.59 -6.11 6.68
N THR A 336 -22.69 -5.37 6.75
CA THR A 336 -23.34 -4.78 5.57
C THR A 336 -23.38 -3.26 5.66
N ALA A 337 -23.07 -2.60 4.56
CA ALA A 337 -23.24 -1.15 4.43
C ALA A 337 -24.72 -0.78 4.36
N GLU A 338 -25.05 0.45 4.75
CA GLU A 338 -26.36 1.02 4.48
C GLU A 338 -26.63 1.16 2.96
N ASP A 339 -27.90 1.02 2.55
CA ASP A 339 -28.26 0.88 1.12
C ASP A 339 -27.91 2.12 0.29
N HIS A 340 -27.78 3.28 0.92
CA HIS A 340 -27.47 4.55 0.25
C HIS A 340 -26.00 4.66 -0.23
N HIS A 341 -25.09 3.81 0.24
CA HIS A 341 -23.69 3.80 -0.20
C HIS A 341 -23.50 3.17 -1.59
N GLY A 342 -24.48 2.39 -2.07
CA GLY A 342 -24.46 1.73 -3.37
C GLY A 342 -23.71 0.40 -3.39
N ALA A 343 -23.87 -0.36 -4.48
CA ALA A 343 -23.44 -1.76 -4.58
C ALA A 343 -21.91 -1.97 -4.69
N HIS A 344 -21.14 -0.90 -4.94
CA HIS A 344 -19.68 -0.97 -5.14
C HIS A 344 -18.89 -0.61 -3.87
N VAL A 345 -19.55 -0.47 -2.72
CA VAL A 345 -18.90 -0.15 -1.46
C VAL A 345 -18.72 -1.44 -0.65
N GLU A 346 -17.49 -1.65 -0.19
CA GLU A 346 -17.09 -2.82 0.59
C GLU A 346 -16.56 -2.38 1.95
N ALA A 347 -16.81 -3.19 2.99
CA ALA A 347 -16.21 -2.98 4.30
C ALA A 347 -14.73 -3.33 4.24
N TYR A 348 -13.86 -2.38 4.60
CA TYR A 348 -12.42 -2.54 4.63
C TYR A 348 -11.92 -3.04 6.00
N SER A 349 -12.44 -2.45 7.08
CA SER A 349 -12.13 -2.87 8.45
C SER A 349 -13.28 -2.55 9.41
N VAL A 350 -13.50 -3.43 10.38
CA VAL A 350 -14.31 -3.13 11.56
C VAL A 350 -13.37 -2.55 12.62
N ASP A 351 -13.59 -1.28 12.93
CA ASP A 351 -12.71 -0.49 13.81
C ASP A 351 -13.16 -0.60 15.28
N ALA A 352 -14.46 -0.70 15.52
CA ALA A 352 -15.05 -0.94 16.84
C ALA A 352 -16.41 -1.64 16.72
N ALA A 353 -16.76 -2.41 17.74
CA ALA A 353 -18.06 -3.06 17.87
C ALA A 353 -18.62 -2.84 19.28
N GLU A 354 -19.84 -2.31 19.36
CA GLU A 354 -20.57 -2.09 20.61
C GLU A 354 -21.88 -2.88 20.55
N SER A 355 -22.20 -3.59 21.63
CA SER A 355 -23.47 -4.30 21.77
C SER A 355 -24.43 -3.56 22.67
N PHE A 356 -25.71 -3.69 22.35
CA PHE A 356 -26.82 -3.34 23.21
C PHE A 356 -27.62 -4.61 23.52
N ASP A 357 -27.62 -5.01 24.78
CA ASP A 357 -28.38 -6.14 25.28
C ASP A 357 -29.82 -5.70 25.58
N HIS A 358 -30.80 -6.36 24.95
CA HIS A 358 -32.22 -6.03 25.11
C HIS A 358 -32.80 -6.42 26.47
N ALA A 359 -32.22 -7.42 27.14
CA ALA A 359 -32.69 -7.92 28.43
C ALA A 359 -32.19 -7.06 29.59
N SER A 360 -30.89 -6.74 29.62
CA SER A 360 -30.29 -5.93 30.68
C SER A 360 -30.33 -4.42 30.42
N ALA A 361 -30.67 -4.00 29.19
CA ALA A 361 -30.47 -2.63 28.69
C ALA A 361 -29.02 -2.13 28.84
N GLY A 362 -28.07 -3.06 28.95
CA GLY A 362 -26.65 -2.80 29.09
C GLY A 362 -25.98 -2.54 27.75
N ARG A 363 -24.89 -1.76 27.79
CA ARG A 363 -23.97 -1.61 26.65
C ARG A 363 -22.65 -2.28 26.98
N HIS A 364 -22.17 -3.12 26.08
CA HIS A 364 -20.88 -3.78 26.24
C HIS A 364 -20.01 -3.54 25.00
N GLU A 365 -18.74 -3.22 25.25
CA GLU A 365 -17.73 -3.05 24.22
C GLU A 365 -17.12 -4.40 23.86
N TYR A 366 -17.00 -4.68 22.56
CA TYR A 366 -16.25 -5.81 22.05
C TYR A 366 -14.81 -5.39 21.74
N VAL A 367 -13.85 -6.07 22.36
CA VAL A 367 -12.43 -5.79 22.12
C VAL A 367 -11.92 -6.58 20.91
N PRO A 368 -11.20 -5.98 19.95
CA PRO A 368 -10.66 -6.75 18.83
C PRO A 368 -9.67 -7.83 19.33
N PHE A 369 -9.83 -9.07 18.86
CA PHE A 369 -9.03 -10.21 19.29
C PHE A 369 -7.52 -9.99 19.05
N SER A 370 -7.17 -9.27 17.97
CA SER A 370 -5.79 -8.92 17.60
C SER A 370 -5.05 -8.03 18.61
N THR A 371 -5.74 -7.36 19.54
CA THR A 371 -5.10 -6.53 20.56
C THR A 371 -4.41 -7.35 21.65
N PHE A 372 -4.59 -8.68 21.67
CA PHE A 372 -4.09 -9.59 22.71
C PHE A 372 -4.43 -9.21 24.15
N LYS A 373 -5.34 -8.24 24.36
CA LYS A 373 -5.85 -7.86 25.69
C LYS A 373 -6.55 -9.04 26.37
N HIS A 374 -7.06 -10.01 25.59
CA HIS A 374 -7.58 -11.30 26.05
C HIS A 374 -6.57 -12.21 26.74
N ARG A 375 -5.27 -11.91 26.70
CA ARG A 375 -4.28 -12.69 27.43
C ARG A 375 -4.20 -12.34 28.92
N GLY A 376 -4.63 -11.15 29.36
CA GLY A 376 -4.57 -10.79 30.79
C GLY A 376 -3.23 -11.12 31.45
N GLY A 377 -2.09 -10.74 30.86
CA GLY A 377 -0.77 -11.15 31.38
C GLY A 377 -0.65 -12.65 31.68
N MET A 378 0.15 -13.05 32.67
CA MET A 378 0.21 -14.46 33.15
C MET A 378 -0.96 -14.83 34.08
N MET A 379 -1.98 -13.98 34.24
CA MET A 379 -3.07 -14.15 35.21
C MET A 379 -4.43 -14.11 34.51
N ARG A 380 -5.07 -15.27 34.32
CA ARG A 380 -6.37 -15.50 33.64
C ARG A 380 -7.57 -14.60 34.02
N HIS A 381 -7.46 -13.71 35.01
CA HIS A 381 -8.57 -12.90 35.53
C HIS A 381 -8.69 -11.51 34.90
N GLU A 382 -7.85 -11.16 33.91
CA GLU A 382 -7.87 -9.84 33.24
C GLU A 382 -8.28 -9.89 31.75
N ALA A 383 -8.71 -11.05 31.25
CA ALA A 383 -9.19 -11.16 29.88
C ALA A 383 -10.54 -10.42 29.72
N PRO A 384 -10.76 -9.63 28.65
CA PRO A 384 -12.02 -8.94 28.41
C PRO A 384 -13.13 -9.96 28.21
N GLU A 385 -14.29 -9.62 28.77
CA GLU A 385 -15.48 -10.46 28.77
C GLU A 385 -15.96 -10.81 27.35
N ARG A 386 -15.74 -9.89 26.39
CA ARG A 386 -16.20 -9.97 25.00
C ARG A 386 -15.11 -9.53 24.03
N TYR A 387 -14.88 -10.31 22.97
CA TYR A 387 -13.98 -9.98 21.88
C TYR A 387 -14.60 -10.30 20.52
N PHE A 388 -14.09 -9.63 19.48
CA PHE A 388 -14.49 -9.91 18.11
C PHE A 388 -13.29 -10.19 17.21
N HIS A 389 -13.53 -11.01 16.19
CA HIS A 389 -12.61 -11.26 15.09
C HIS A 389 -13.32 -10.99 13.77
N THR A 390 -12.57 -10.58 12.75
CA THR A 390 -13.12 -10.33 11.41
C THR A 390 -12.47 -11.24 10.40
N ARG A 391 -13.29 -11.83 9.54
CA ARG A 391 -12.83 -12.62 8.40
C ARG A 391 -13.32 -12.01 7.10
N VAL A 392 -12.49 -12.04 6.07
CA VAL A 392 -12.84 -11.55 4.75
C VAL A 392 -12.93 -12.75 3.80
N ARG A 393 -14.01 -12.86 3.03
CA ARG A 393 -14.19 -13.92 2.04
C ARG A 393 -14.66 -13.33 0.73
N GLN A 394 -14.21 -13.89 -0.39
CA GLN A 394 -14.73 -13.49 -1.69
C GLN A 394 -16.16 -14.03 -1.84
N GLY A 395 -17.10 -13.12 -2.11
CA GLY A 395 -18.49 -13.44 -2.42
C GLY A 395 -18.67 -13.94 -3.86
N VAL A 396 -19.87 -14.42 -4.17
CA VAL A 396 -20.21 -14.98 -5.50
C VAL A 396 -20.13 -13.92 -6.62
N THR A 397 -20.30 -12.65 -6.28
CA THR A 397 -20.18 -11.51 -7.20
C THR A 397 -18.73 -11.09 -7.48
N GLY A 398 -17.76 -11.71 -6.79
CA GLY A 398 -16.34 -11.38 -6.87
C GLY A 398 -15.89 -10.27 -5.90
N LEU A 399 -16.83 -9.57 -5.24
CA LEU A 399 -16.56 -8.59 -4.18
C LEU A 399 -16.20 -9.30 -2.87
N TYR A 400 -15.51 -8.61 -1.95
CA TYR A 400 -15.14 -9.20 -0.67
C TYR A 400 -16.13 -8.84 0.43
N ASP A 401 -16.63 -9.88 1.10
CA ASP A 401 -17.53 -9.77 2.23
C ASP A 401 -16.75 -9.86 3.53
N THR A 402 -17.00 -8.89 4.42
CA THR A 402 -16.48 -8.93 5.80
C THR A 402 -17.50 -9.59 6.71
N TRP A 403 -17.04 -10.57 7.46
CA TRP A 403 -17.78 -11.34 8.44
C TRP A 403 -17.21 -11.08 9.83
N LEU A 404 -18.10 -10.96 10.81
CA LEU A 404 -17.81 -10.72 12.21
C LEU A 404 -18.04 -12.02 12.99
N ILE A 405 -17.04 -12.41 13.76
CA ILE A 405 -17.06 -13.58 14.64
C ILE A 405 -16.95 -13.06 16.06
N LEU A 406 -17.91 -13.46 16.90
CA LEU A 406 -17.99 -13.02 18.29
C LEU A 406 -17.47 -14.13 19.21
N GLY A 407 -16.86 -13.73 20.32
CA GLY A 407 -16.42 -14.65 21.36
C GLY A 407 -16.08 -13.90 22.64
N GLY A 408 -15.58 -14.61 23.65
CA GLY A 408 -15.28 -14.02 24.95
C GLY A 408 -15.52 -14.99 26.08
N HIS A 409 -15.10 -14.61 27.29
CA HIS A 409 -15.43 -15.39 28.49
C HIS A 409 -16.93 -15.41 28.79
N ALA A 410 -17.72 -14.47 28.27
CA ALA A 410 -19.17 -14.54 28.32
C ALA A 410 -19.72 -15.86 27.76
N TRP A 411 -19.10 -16.41 26.70
CA TRP A 411 -19.50 -17.69 26.09
C TRP A 411 -19.18 -18.91 26.95
N GLU A 412 -18.26 -18.78 27.91
CA GLU A 412 -17.87 -19.87 28.81
C GLU A 412 -18.57 -19.78 30.17
N SER A 413 -19.05 -18.58 30.55
CA SER A 413 -19.54 -18.28 31.91
C SER A 413 -21.05 -18.10 31.99
N LEU A 414 -21.72 -17.72 30.91
CA LEU A 414 -23.17 -17.56 30.86
C LEU A 414 -23.83 -18.86 30.36
N GLU A 415 -24.93 -19.25 31.02
CA GLU A 415 -25.73 -20.41 30.59
C GLU A 415 -26.48 -20.11 29.27
N ASP A 416 -27.01 -18.90 29.14
CA ASP A 416 -27.65 -18.38 27.93
C ASP A 416 -27.10 -16.98 27.60
N LEU A 417 -26.70 -16.76 26.35
CA LEU A 417 -26.29 -15.44 25.87
C LEU A 417 -27.55 -14.64 25.46
N PRO A 418 -27.70 -13.38 25.91
CA PRO A 418 -28.87 -12.57 25.55
C PRO A 418 -28.84 -12.17 24.08
N GLU A 419 -30.01 -12.03 23.46
CA GLU A 419 -30.12 -11.39 22.15
C GLU A 419 -29.65 -9.94 22.25
N GLU A 420 -28.76 -9.55 21.34
CA GLU A 420 -28.15 -8.23 21.35
C GLU A 420 -28.15 -7.61 19.95
N THR A 421 -28.01 -6.28 19.92
CA THR A 421 -27.85 -5.53 18.67
C THR A 421 -26.47 -4.90 18.64
N LEU A 422 -25.71 -5.22 17.59
CA LEU A 422 -24.39 -4.68 17.36
C LEU A 422 -24.44 -3.40 16.54
N SER A 423 -23.83 -2.35 17.09
CA SER A 423 -23.45 -1.14 16.39
C SER A 423 -21.97 -1.22 16.01
N LEU A 424 -21.68 -1.10 14.71
CA LEU A 424 -20.33 -1.26 14.18
C LEU A 424 -19.79 0.08 13.69
N ARG A 425 -18.55 0.39 14.04
CA ARG A 425 -17.78 1.46 13.41
C ARG A 425 -16.91 0.83 12.33
N VAL A 426 -17.19 1.16 11.07
CA VAL A 426 -16.56 0.50 9.92
C VAL A 426 -15.86 1.54 9.07
N THR A 427 -14.66 1.20 8.58
CA THR A 427 -14.02 1.90 7.47
C THR A 427 -14.39 1.17 6.18
N GLY A 428 -14.87 1.91 5.18
CA GLY A 428 -15.22 1.39 3.87
C GLY A 428 -14.26 1.84 2.77
N THR A 429 -14.34 1.14 1.65
CA THR A 429 -13.65 1.44 0.39
C THR A 429 -14.60 1.20 -0.77
N ASN A 430 -14.32 1.81 -1.92
CA ASN A 430 -14.93 1.39 -3.16
C ASN A 430 -14.18 0.16 -3.67
N GLY A 431 -14.92 -0.92 -3.93
CA GLY A 431 -14.41 -2.18 -4.47
C GLY A 431 -14.16 -2.09 -5.98
N MET A 432 -14.49 -3.17 -6.69
CA MET A 432 -14.26 -3.23 -8.13
C MET A 432 -15.14 -2.24 -8.90
N LEU A 433 -14.49 -1.26 -9.55
CA LEU A 433 -15.10 -0.27 -10.45
C LEU A 433 -14.55 -0.42 -11.88
N PRO A 434 -15.28 0.07 -12.91
CA PRO A 434 -14.80 0.04 -14.28
C PRO A 434 -13.45 0.74 -14.43
N ARG A 435 -12.43 0.01 -14.89
CA ARG A 435 -11.04 0.48 -14.98
C ARG A 435 -10.87 1.79 -15.73
N LYS A 436 -11.57 1.95 -16.85
CA LYS A 436 -11.52 3.17 -17.66
C LYS A 436 -12.11 4.36 -16.90
N GLY A 437 -13.29 4.16 -16.30
CA GLY A 437 -13.97 5.21 -15.54
C GLY A 437 -13.17 5.69 -14.33
N LEU A 438 -12.53 4.79 -13.58
CA LEU A 438 -11.72 5.17 -12.43
C LEU A 438 -10.44 5.92 -12.82
N ARG A 439 -9.77 5.49 -13.90
CA ARG A 439 -8.53 6.15 -14.37
C ARG A 439 -8.77 7.55 -14.96
N GLU A 440 -9.92 7.77 -15.57
CA GLU A 440 -10.32 9.07 -16.13
C GLU A 440 -10.97 9.99 -15.07
N ALA A 441 -11.24 9.47 -13.86
CA ALA A 441 -11.85 10.24 -12.79
C ALA A 441 -10.87 11.31 -12.26
N SER A 442 -11.30 12.57 -12.29
CA SER A 442 -10.63 13.66 -11.59
C SER A 442 -10.94 13.61 -10.11
N ILE A 443 -9.92 13.71 -9.24
CA ILE A 443 -10.10 14.02 -7.82
C ILE A 443 -10.02 15.54 -7.68
N ASP A 444 -11.16 16.20 -7.62
CA ASP A 444 -11.25 17.66 -7.72
C ASP A 444 -12.09 18.35 -6.63
N THR A 445 -12.87 17.58 -5.88
CA THR A 445 -13.86 18.12 -4.95
C THR A 445 -13.42 17.92 -3.51
N LEU A 446 -13.34 18.99 -2.73
CA LEU A 446 -13.15 18.94 -1.28
C LEU A 446 -14.46 18.55 -0.60
N VAL A 447 -14.42 17.53 0.26
CA VAL A 447 -15.58 17.11 1.06
C VAL A 447 -15.61 17.82 2.41
N SER A 448 -14.43 18.02 3.01
CA SER A 448 -14.27 18.76 4.26
C SER A 448 -13.89 20.22 3.98
N SER A 449 -14.36 21.15 4.81
CA SER A 449 -14.03 22.57 4.65
C SER A 449 -12.55 22.81 4.98
N ALA A 450 -11.78 23.26 3.99
CA ALA A 450 -10.42 23.77 4.15
C ALA A 450 -10.33 25.15 3.48
N PRO A 451 -10.49 26.26 4.23
CA PRO A 451 -10.66 27.59 3.64
C PRO A 451 -9.45 28.03 2.79
N SER A 452 -8.25 27.64 3.21
CA SER A 452 -6.97 27.99 2.60
C SER A 452 -6.66 27.24 1.31
N ILE A 453 -7.46 26.22 0.95
CA ILE A 453 -7.30 25.44 -0.29
C ILE A 453 -8.24 25.99 -1.36
N ALA A 454 -7.68 26.36 -2.51
CA ALA A 454 -8.39 26.84 -3.69
C ALA A 454 -9.01 25.69 -4.47
N ARG A 455 -8.20 24.67 -4.70
CA ARG A 455 -8.51 23.56 -5.59
C ARG A 455 -7.70 22.34 -5.19
N VAL A 456 -8.25 21.16 -5.45
CA VAL A 456 -7.53 19.89 -5.41
C VAL A 456 -7.47 19.34 -6.82
N THR A 457 -6.34 18.74 -7.19
CA THR A 457 -6.19 18.02 -8.46
C THR A 457 -5.33 16.79 -8.27
N ASN A 458 -5.75 15.64 -8.79
CA ASN A 458 -4.87 14.47 -8.85
C ASN A 458 -3.78 14.64 -9.90
N LEU A 459 -2.56 14.24 -9.55
CA LEU A 459 -1.38 14.28 -10.41
C LEU A 459 -1.14 12.94 -11.12
N CYS A 460 -1.59 11.84 -10.51
CA CYS A 460 -1.59 10.52 -11.14
C CYS A 460 -3.01 9.96 -11.19
N ALA A 461 -3.28 9.10 -12.18
CA ALA A 461 -4.55 8.39 -12.26
C ALA A 461 -4.73 7.51 -11.00
N PRO A 462 -5.94 7.43 -10.43
CA PRO A 462 -6.20 6.52 -9.32
C PRO A 462 -5.89 5.07 -9.70
N THR A 463 -5.22 4.35 -8.80
CA THR A 463 -4.92 2.92 -9.00
C THR A 463 -6.19 2.08 -8.90
N LEU A 464 -6.14 0.84 -9.41
CA LEU A 464 -7.21 -0.11 -9.11
C LEU A 464 -7.00 -0.70 -7.71
N PRO A 465 -8.08 -1.06 -7.00
CA PRO A 465 -7.95 -1.90 -5.81
C PRO A 465 -7.22 -3.20 -6.14
N VAL A 466 -6.31 -3.62 -5.27
CA VAL A 466 -5.50 -4.82 -5.44
C VAL A 466 -5.84 -5.79 -4.32
N TYR A 467 -6.26 -7.00 -4.67
CA TYR A 467 -6.63 -8.02 -3.68
C TYR A 467 -5.45 -8.93 -3.39
N PRO A 468 -5.33 -9.47 -2.15
CA PRO A 468 -4.27 -10.41 -1.83
C PRO A 468 -4.40 -11.69 -2.67
N PRO A 469 -3.28 -12.29 -3.11
CA PRO A 469 -3.32 -13.56 -3.83
C PRO A 469 -3.95 -14.69 -3.00
N LEU A 470 -4.87 -15.43 -3.60
CA LEU A 470 -5.53 -16.58 -2.97
C LEU A 470 -4.86 -17.93 -3.29
N ASP A 471 -4.00 -17.98 -4.31
CA ASP A 471 -3.46 -19.22 -4.86
C ASP A 471 -2.17 -19.72 -4.18
N ASP A 472 -1.85 -21.00 -4.39
CA ASP A 472 -0.51 -21.58 -4.25
C ASP A 472 0.10 -21.41 -2.85
N ARG A 473 -0.69 -21.67 -1.79
CA ARG A 473 -0.21 -21.63 -0.40
C ARG A 473 0.48 -20.30 -0.04
N PHE A 474 0.00 -19.19 -0.62
CA PHE A 474 0.54 -17.85 -0.40
C PHE A 474 0.75 -17.53 1.09
N GLN A 475 -0.26 -17.82 1.90
CA GLN A 475 -0.21 -17.60 3.36
C GLN A 475 0.94 -18.37 4.04
N TRP A 476 1.18 -19.62 3.63
CA TRP A 476 2.30 -20.41 4.15
C TRP A 476 3.65 -19.86 3.72
N ARG A 477 3.78 -19.39 2.48
CA ARG A 477 5.03 -18.76 2.00
C ARG A 477 5.32 -17.47 2.77
N VAL A 478 4.29 -16.66 3.04
CA VAL A 478 4.41 -15.48 3.91
C VAL A 478 4.84 -15.89 5.31
N LEU A 479 4.16 -16.85 5.95
CA LEU A 479 4.55 -17.34 7.28
C LEU A 479 5.99 -17.88 7.32
N SER A 480 6.42 -18.62 6.29
CA SER A 480 7.78 -19.12 6.18
C SER A 480 8.80 -17.99 5.98
N HIS A 481 8.45 -16.94 5.24
CA HIS A 481 9.32 -15.77 5.07
C HIS A 481 9.55 -15.01 6.38
N LEU A 482 8.56 -15.02 7.27
CA LEU A 482 8.61 -14.36 8.57
C LEU A 482 9.46 -15.12 9.61
N ALA A 483 9.74 -16.40 9.38
CA ALA A 483 10.67 -17.13 10.22
C ALA A 483 12.06 -16.49 10.08
N PRO A 484 12.72 -16.11 11.19
CA PRO A 484 14.02 -15.44 11.13
C PRO A 484 15.08 -16.40 10.62
N ASN A 485 15.26 -16.43 9.30
CA ASN A 485 16.33 -17.16 8.64
C ASN A 485 17.01 -16.23 7.64
N PHE A 486 17.68 -15.19 8.15
CA PHE A 486 18.37 -14.18 7.34
C PHE A 486 19.34 -14.80 6.31
N LEU A 487 19.95 -15.95 6.64
CA LEU A 487 20.89 -16.65 5.77
C LEU A 487 20.26 -17.19 4.49
N SER A 488 18.95 -17.52 4.49
CA SER A 488 18.30 -18.03 3.27
C SER A 488 18.06 -16.94 2.23
N LEU A 489 17.91 -15.67 2.64
CA LEU A 489 17.68 -14.53 1.74
C LEU A 489 18.94 -14.11 0.95
N LEU A 490 20.08 -14.74 1.22
CA LEU A 490 21.37 -14.44 0.61
C LEU A 490 21.61 -15.22 -0.69
N ASP A 491 20.55 -15.80 -1.23
CA ASP A 491 20.50 -16.40 -2.56
C ASP A 491 19.57 -15.58 -3.46
N ALA A 492 19.93 -15.45 -4.73
CA ALA A 492 19.18 -14.62 -5.67
C ALA A 492 17.78 -15.20 -5.99
N GLU A 493 17.61 -16.52 -6.05
CA GLU A 493 16.30 -17.15 -6.23
C GLU A 493 15.41 -16.92 -5.01
N VAL A 494 15.97 -17.06 -3.82
CA VAL A 494 15.22 -16.86 -2.58
C VAL A 494 14.82 -15.40 -2.40
N LEU A 495 15.72 -14.44 -2.67
CA LEU A 495 15.39 -13.01 -2.62
C LEU A 495 14.30 -12.64 -3.64
N ARG A 496 14.37 -13.17 -4.87
CA ARG A 496 13.31 -12.99 -5.87
C ARG A 496 11.98 -13.56 -5.38
N GLY A 497 11.98 -14.77 -4.85
CA GLY A 497 10.79 -15.41 -4.31
C GLY A 497 10.18 -14.65 -3.13
N ALA A 498 11.02 -14.14 -2.23
CA ALA A 498 10.59 -13.33 -1.09
C ALA A 498 9.96 -12.01 -1.55
N LEU A 499 10.62 -11.28 -2.45
CA LEU A 499 10.09 -10.01 -2.97
C LEU A 499 8.83 -10.20 -3.81
N ALA A 500 8.71 -11.32 -4.54
CA ALA A 500 7.52 -11.65 -5.31
C ALA A 500 6.26 -11.82 -4.44
N LEU A 501 6.39 -12.15 -3.15
CA LEU A 501 5.23 -12.19 -2.23
C LEU A 501 4.56 -10.83 -2.04
N TYR A 502 5.27 -9.75 -2.39
CA TYR A 502 4.82 -8.37 -2.23
C TYR A 502 4.29 -7.75 -3.52
N ASP A 503 4.47 -8.41 -4.67
CA ASP A 503 3.95 -7.94 -5.95
C ASP A 503 2.59 -8.56 -6.22
N TRP A 504 1.52 -7.84 -5.84
CA TRP A 504 0.14 -8.29 -6.04
C TRP A 504 -0.47 -7.72 -7.33
N THR A 505 0.27 -6.91 -8.09
CA THR A 505 -0.25 -6.15 -9.22
C THR A 505 -0.15 -6.88 -10.56
N ASP A 506 0.55 -8.00 -10.60
CA ASP A 506 0.92 -8.74 -11.82
C ASP A 506 1.56 -7.84 -12.90
N ASP A 507 2.22 -6.76 -12.50
CA ASP A 507 2.86 -5.82 -13.41
C ASP A 507 4.09 -6.44 -14.08
N GLU A 508 4.16 -6.34 -15.40
CA GLU A 508 5.29 -6.84 -16.18
C GLU A 508 6.59 -6.13 -15.82
N LEU A 509 6.53 -4.83 -15.47
CA LEU A 509 7.71 -4.09 -15.05
C LEU A 509 8.26 -4.62 -13.71
N ASN A 510 7.39 -4.98 -12.76
CA ASN A 510 7.83 -5.57 -11.49
C ASN A 510 8.45 -6.95 -11.72
N ARG A 511 7.82 -7.82 -12.52
CA ARG A 511 8.39 -9.11 -12.91
C ARG A 511 9.77 -8.96 -13.56
N ARG A 512 9.93 -7.99 -14.46
CA ARG A 512 11.21 -7.69 -15.12
C ARG A 512 12.27 -7.26 -14.11
N ARG A 513 11.95 -6.35 -13.18
CA ARG A 513 12.88 -5.90 -12.13
C ARG A 513 13.32 -7.04 -11.22
N LEU A 514 12.39 -7.87 -10.78
CA LEU A 514 12.69 -9.06 -9.98
C LEU A 514 13.61 -10.02 -10.74
N ALA A 515 13.31 -10.31 -12.01
CA ALA A 515 14.19 -11.12 -12.88
C ALA A 515 15.57 -10.48 -13.11
N GLY A 516 15.68 -9.15 -12.94
CA GLY A 516 16.91 -8.39 -13.01
C GLY A 516 17.87 -8.65 -11.84
N ILE A 517 17.43 -9.26 -10.73
CA ILE A 517 18.32 -9.68 -9.64
C ILE A 517 19.13 -10.88 -10.13
N ARG A 518 20.43 -10.72 -10.33
CA ARG A 518 21.31 -11.75 -10.91
C ARG A 518 22.05 -12.55 -9.85
N HIS A 519 22.60 -11.87 -8.86
CA HIS A 519 23.40 -12.49 -7.81
C HIS A 519 23.18 -11.77 -6.48
N VAL A 520 23.26 -12.51 -5.39
CA VAL A 520 23.27 -12.00 -4.02
C VAL A 520 24.43 -12.68 -3.31
N GLY A 521 25.30 -11.89 -2.71
CA GLY A 521 26.45 -12.36 -1.96
C GLY A 521 26.50 -11.71 -0.58
N GLN A 522 27.29 -12.30 0.32
CA GLN A 522 27.57 -11.71 1.61
C GLN A 522 29.06 -11.72 1.92
N GLU A 523 29.50 -10.69 2.65
CA GLU A 523 30.83 -10.61 3.23
C GLU A 523 30.71 -10.17 4.69
N LEU A 524 31.39 -10.87 5.60
CA LEU A 524 31.46 -10.47 7.00
C LEU A 524 32.40 -9.29 7.14
N LEU A 525 31.92 -8.23 7.79
CA LEU A 525 32.68 -7.03 8.09
C LEU A 525 33.00 -6.96 9.59
N GLU A 526 34.21 -6.52 9.91
CA GLU A 526 34.60 -6.13 11.26
C GLU A 526 35.12 -4.70 11.23
N GLN A 527 34.50 -3.82 12.02
CA GLN A 527 34.88 -2.41 12.10
C GLN A 527 35.11 -2.00 13.56
N ILE A 528 36.18 -1.26 13.83
CA ILE A 528 36.43 -0.68 15.14
C ILE A 528 35.69 0.64 15.23
N SER A 529 34.76 0.76 16.17
CA SER A 529 34.00 1.98 16.46
C SER A 529 33.98 2.22 17.96
N GLY A 530 34.40 3.41 18.42
CA GLY A 530 34.42 3.77 19.84
C GLY A 530 35.26 2.85 20.74
N GLY A 531 36.26 2.16 20.18
CA GLY A 531 37.12 1.22 20.92
C GLY A 531 36.58 -0.22 21.03
N ALA A 532 35.41 -0.52 20.46
CA ALA A 532 34.86 -1.87 20.36
C ALA A 532 34.85 -2.38 18.91
N VAL A 533 34.96 -3.71 18.74
CA VAL A 533 34.78 -4.37 17.44
C VAL A 533 33.29 -4.55 17.19
N GLU A 534 32.76 -3.84 16.21
CA GLU A 534 31.42 -4.05 15.67
C GLU A 534 31.50 -5.05 14.51
N ARG A 535 30.67 -6.09 14.56
CA ARG A 535 30.50 -7.04 13.45
C ARG A 535 29.35 -6.57 12.56
N GLY A 536 29.49 -6.82 11.27
CA GLY A 536 28.44 -6.55 10.30
C GLY A 536 28.46 -7.51 9.13
N VAL A 537 27.42 -7.42 8.30
CA VAL A 537 27.31 -8.15 7.05
C VAL A 537 27.14 -7.14 5.92
N LEU A 538 28.06 -7.18 4.96
CA LEU A 538 27.89 -6.54 3.67
C LEU A 538 27.08 -7.47 2.79
N ILE A 539 25.92 -7.02 2.35
CA ILE A 539 25.07 -7.70 1.38
C ILE A 539 25.36 -7.05 0.03
N GLU A 540 25.89 -7.82 -0.91
CA GLU A 540 26.12 -7.35 -2.27
C GLU A 540 25.06 -7.93 -3.19
N VAL A 541 24.30 -7.06 -3.87
CA VAL A 541 23.26 -7.46 -4.82
C VAL A 541 23.67 -7.01 -6.21
N THR A 542 23.81 -7.96 -7.12
CA THR A 542 24.09 -7.69 -8.53
C THR A 542 22.79 -7.58 -9.31
N LEU A 543 22.57 -6.44 -9.95
CA LEU A 543 21.38 -6.13 -10.73
C LEU A 543 21.72 -5.95 -12.21
N ASP A 544 20.85 -6.43 -13.10
CA ASP A 544 20.88 -6.11 -14.52
C ASP A 544 20.18 -4.76 -14.75
N SER A 545 20.94 -3.73 -15.11
CA SER A 545 20.44 -2.36 -15.27
C SER A 545 19.37 -2.25 -16.35
N HIS A 546 19.37 -3.13 -17.36
CA HIS A 546 18.36 -3.14 -18.42
C HIS A 546 16.99 -3.61 -17.92
N ALA A 547 16.90 -4.21 -16.74
CA ALA A 547 15.64 -4.58 -16.12
C ALA A 547 14.92 -3.38 -15.48
N PHE A 548 15.61 -2.25 -15.33
CA PHE A 548 15.15 -1.06 -14.62
C PHE A 548 15.00 0.14 -15.56
N ALA A 549 14.20 1.12 -15.18
CA ALA A 549 14.03 2.38 -15.91
C ALA A 549 15.17 3.38 -15.60
N GLY A 550 16.40 3.00 -15.92
CA GLY A 550 17.61 3.80 -15.69
C GLY A 550 18.17 3.71 -14.27
N GLU A 551 19.28 4.43 -14.02
CA GLU A 551 20.03 4.35 -12.76
C GLU A 551 19.21 4.83 -11.54
N GLY A 552 18.31 5.80 -11.74
CA GLY A 552 17.45 6.27 -10.65
C GLY A 552 16.46 5.21 -10.16
N ASP A 553 15.95 4.35 -11.05
CA ASP A 553 15.09 3.21 -10.66
C ASP A 553 15.89 2.17 -9.87
N VAL A 554 17.12 1.87 -10.30
CA VAL A 554 18.06 0.99 -9.58
C VAL A 554 18.37 1.54 -8.18
N TYR A 555 18.64 2.84 -8.07
CA TYR A 555 18.90 3.48 -6.79
C TYR A 555 17.70 3.43 -5.87
N LEU A 556 16.49 3.74 -6.37
CA LEU A 556 15.27 3.68 -5.57
C LEU A 556 14.99 2.26 -5.07
N PHE A 557 15.18 1.26 -5.93
CA PHE A 557 15.09 -0.15 -5.54
C PHE A 557 16.16 -0.51 -4.49
N GLY A 558 17.37 0.04 -4.61
CA GLY A 558 18.40 -0.12 -3.59
C GLY A 558 18.08 0.51 -2.26
N GLU A 559 17.46 1.69 -2.24
CA GLU A 559 16.99 2.33 -1.01
C GLU A 559 15.92 1.48 -0.31
N LEU A 560 15.01 0.87 -1.08
CA LEU A 560 14.05 -0.10 -0.56
C LEU A 560 14.74 -1.32 0.05
N LEU A 561 15.68 -1.94 -0.68
CA LEU A 561 16.43 -3.10 -0.19
C LEU A 561 17.26 -2.76 1.05
N HIS A 562 17.85 -1.57 1.10
CA HIS A 562 18.63 -1.10 2.23
C HIS A 562 17.78 -1.08 3.51
N ARG A 563 16.56 -0.53 3.41
CA ARG A 563 15.60 -0.50 4.53
C ARG A 563 15.04 -1.88 4.86
N PHE A 564 14.82 -2.72 3.86
CA PHE A 564 14.42 -4.11 4.05
C PHE A 564 15.46 -4.91 4.85
N PHE A 565 16.73 -4.87 4.43
CA PHE A 565 17.81 -5.57 5.12
C PHE A 565 18.14 -4.96 6.49
N ALA A 566 17.86 -3.67 6.71
CA ALA A 566 17.97 -3.06 8.02
C ALA A 566 17.06 -3.73 9.07
N LEU A 567 15.93 -4.32 8.66
CA LEU A 567 15.01 -5.01 9.58
C LEU A 567 15.54 -6.34 10.11
N TYR A 568 16.48 -6.95 9.38
CA TYR A 568 17.17 -8.16 9.79
C TYR A 568 18.43 -7.88 10.61
N ALA A 569 18.83 -6.61 10.78
CA ALA A 569 19.94 -6.26 11.65
C ALA A 569 19.62 -6.68 13.09
N GLU A 570 20.54 -7.41 13.71
CA GLU A 570 20.46 -7.78 15.13
C GLU A 570 21.15 -6.74 16.01
N LEU A 571 20.92 -6.79 17.33
CA LEU A 571 21.56 -5.89 18.30
C LEU A 571 23.10 -5.83 18.16
N ASN A 572 23.71 -6.96 17.85
CA ASN A 572 25.16 -7.13 17.79
C ASN A 572 25.72 -7.12 16.36
N LEU A 573 24.89 -6.89 15.34
CA LEU A 573 25.26 -7.02 13.94
C LEU A 573 24.67 -5.89 13.11
N PHE A 574 25.52 -5.08 12.48
CA PHE A 574 25.06 -4.06 11.52
C PHE A 574 24.95 -4.66 10.11
N THR A 575 24.05 -4.12 9.29
CA THR A 575 23.96 -4.49 7.86
C THR A 575 24.46 -3.34 7.00
N LYS A 576 25.07 -3.68 5.86
CA LYS A 576 25.47 -2.72 4.83
C LYS A 576 25.04 -3.27 3.47
N LEU A 577 24.51 -2.43 2.61
CA LEU A 577 24.11 -2.82 1.25
C LEU A 577 25.09 -2.24 0.23
N ALA A 578 25.50 -3.07 -0.72
CA ALA A 578 26.12 -2.66 -1.97
C ALA A 578 25.31 -3.20 -3.14
N ILE A 579 25.07 -2.36 -4.15
CA ILE A 579 24.50 -2.78 -5.43
C ILE A 579 25.55 -2.67 -6.50
N VAL A 580 25.73 -3.75 -7.26
CA VAL A 580 26.56 -3.78 -8.47
C VAL A 580 25.65 -3.81 -9.67
N SER A 581 25.72 -2.77 -10.50
CA SER A 581 24.91 -2.63 -11.71
C SER A 581 25.65 -3.22 -12.91
N LEU A 582 25.06 -4.20 -13.59
CA LEU A 582 25.57 -4.76 -14.84
C LEU A 582 24.83 -4.17 -16.04
N PRO A 583 25.51 -3.87 -17.17
CA PRO A 583 26.89 -4.24 -17.49
C PRO A 583 27.95 -3.21 -17.07
N THR A 584 27.57 -2.06 -16.49
CA THR A 584 28.50 -0.95 -16.20
C THR A 584 29.55 -1.30 -15.14
N GLY A 585 29.27 -2.29 -14.28
CA GLY A 585 30.11 -2.66 -13.14
C GLY A 585 30.10 -1.60 -12.03
N GLN A 586 29.22 -0.60 -12.12
CA GLN A 586 29.14 0.47 -11.14
C GLN A 586 28.66 -0.08 -9.81
N ARG A 587 29.40 0.22 -8.73
CA ARG A 587 29.10 -0.21 -7.37
C ARG A 587 28.60 0.97 -6.55
N ILE A 588 27.37 0.86 -6.05
CA ILE A 588 26.71 1.87 -5.21
C ILE A 588 26.59 1.31 -3.79
N GLU A 589 27.07 2.06 -2.80
CA GLU A 589 26.98 1.66 -1.40
C GLU A 589 26.04 2.57 -0.59
N TRP A 590 25.28 1.94 0.29
CA TRP A 590 24.46 2.58 1.32
C TRP A 590 25.20 2.66 2.65
N PRO A 591 24.83 3.61 3.53
CA PRO A 591 25.40 3.71 4.88
C PRO A 591 25.13 2.43 5.69
N LYS A 592 25.86 2.26 6.80
CA LYS A 592 25.59 1.15 7.72
C LYS A 592 24.23 1.34 8.40
N SER A 593 23.44 0.26 8.46
CA SER A 593 22.18 0.20 9.18
C SER A 593 22.34 -0.64 10.43
N LYS A 594 21.91 -0.10 11.57
CA LYS A 594 21.81 -0.82 12.84
C LYS A 594 20.40 -0.62 13.38
N THR A 595 19.75 -1.69 13.81
CA THR A 595 18.45 -1.60 14.45
C THR A 595 18.60 -0.83 15.76
N GLY A 596 18.15 0.43 15.77
CA GLY A 596 17.80 1.13 16.99
C GLY A 596 16.51 0.53 17.55
N ARG A 597 16.54 -0.71 18.05
CA ARG A 597 15.46 -1.15 18.93
C ARG A 597 15.60 -0.32 20.21
N ALA A 598 14.70 0.65 20.39
CA ALA A 598 14.39 1.07 21.75
C ALA A 598 14.05 -0.21 22.53
N PRO A 599 14.63 -0.42 23.73
CA PRO A 599 14.22 -1.55 24.56
C PRO A 599 12.71 -1.49 24.75
N LEU A 600 12.05 -2.63 24.50
CA LEU A 600 10.60 -2.83 24.58
C LEU A 600 9.99 -2.26 25.87
#